data_AF-A0A357CZY2-F1
#
_entry.id   AF-A0A357CZY2-F1
#
_cell.length_a   1.000
_cell.length_b   1.000
_cell.length_c   1.000
_cell.angle_alpha   90.00
_cell.angle_beta   90.00
_cell.angle_gamma   90.00
#
_symmetry.space_group_name_H-M   'P 1'
#
loop_
_entity.id
_entity.type
_entity.pdbx_description
1 polymer ?
#
loop_
_entity_poly.entity_id
_entity_poly.type
_entity_poly.pdbx_seq_one_letter_code
_entity_poly.pdbx_strand_id
1 'polypeptide(L)'
;EGYNYEDAVLINERLVKEDIYTSIHIEEYYCESRDTKLGAEEITRDIPNVGDDVLRDLDRDGVVRIGAEVRSGDILVGKVTPKGETELTAEERLLRAIFGEKAREVRDTSLKLPHGEAGIVVDVKVFSRDDCDVLQPGVIKVVRVYVAQKRKISVGDKMAGRHGNKGVISRILPSEDMPFLPDGTPLDIVLNPLGVPSRMNIGQVLEVHLGLAAKKLGWKVMTPVFDGASEMDIQECLIKADLPSDGKTILYDGRTGIAFDNPVAVGYMYFLKLHHLVDDKIHARSTGPYSLVTQQPLGGKAQFGGQRFGEMEVWALYAYGAAYTLQEILTVKSDDIKGRVKTYEAIVKGNNIPTPGVPASFKVLVKELQSLGLDVRVRDKFDSEITMKDYSDEEGEDERKFSDSELGESIIENPDQMMHDDEEGVLSKDVDEDEDNFEDETYEYSDRSDDDSVDDE
;
A
#
# COMPACT_ATOMS: atom_id res chain seq x y z
N GLU A 1 20.53 -21.22 9.88
CA GLU A 1 19.13 -21.11 10.37
C GLU A 1 18.13 -20.59 9.31
N GLY A 2 18.57 -20.21 8.10
CA GLY A 2 17.65 -19.85 7.01
C GLY A 2 17.05 -18.44 7.11
N TYR A 3 17.36 -17.64 8.13
CA TYR A 3 16.85 -16.27 8.23
C TYR A 3 17.35 -15.34 7.14
N ASN A 4 18.53 -15.60 6.57
CA ASN A 4 19.07 -14.89 5.41
C ASN A 4 18.94 -15.72 4.12
N TYR A 5 17.90 -16.56 4.00
CA TYR A 5 17.64 -17.31 2.77
C TYR A 5 17.34 -16.37 1.60
N GLU A 6 17.85 -16.71 0.40
CA GLU A 6 17.84 -15.84 -0.78
C GLU A 6 18.45 -14.45 -0.47
N ASP A 7 17.64 -13.40 -0.55
CA ASP A 7 18.01 -12.01 -0.33
C ASP A 7 17.48 -11.45 1.00
N ALA A 8 17.07 -12.32 1.92
CA ALA A 8 16.64 -11.90 3.24
C ALA A 8 17.82 -11.34 4.07
N VAL A 9 17.53 -10.28 4.83
CA VAL A 9 18.50 -9.59 5.69
C VAL A 9 18.14 -9.84 7.15
N LEU A 10 19.13 -10.25 7.93
CA LEU A 10 19.01 -10.42 9.37
C LEU A 10 19.62 -9.21 10.08
N ILE A 11 18.88 -8.63 11.03
CA ILE A 11 19.26 -7.38 11.69
C ILE A 11 19.31 -7.55 13.21
N ASN A 12 20.25 -6.88 13.87
CA ASN A 12 20.36 -6.77 15.31
C ASN A 12 19.34 -5.76 15.87
N GLU A 13 18.65 -6.15 16.94
CA GLU A 13 17.71 -5.30 17.68
C GLU A 13 18.35 -3.99 18.17
N ARG A 14 19.68 -3.95 18.36
CA ARG A 14 20.43 -2.73 18.66
C ARG A 14 20.12 -1.61 17.67
N LEU A 15 20.01 -1.92 16.37
CA LEU A 15 19.71 -0.93 15.33
C LEU A 15 18.33 -0.28 15.50
N VAL A 16 17.39 -0.99 16.11
CA VAL A 16 16.05 -0.50 16.45
C VAL A 16 16.06 0.32 17.74
N LYS A 17 16.83 -0.13 18.75
CA LYS A 17 16.95 0.54 20.06
C LYS A 17 17.67 1.88 19.96
N GLU A 18 18.72 1.95 19.15
CA GLU A 18 19.52 3.16 18.94
C GLU A 18 18.95 4.10 17.86
N ASP A 19 17.75 3.79 17.33
CA ASP A 19 17.05 4.57 16.31
C ASP A 19 17.89 4.83 15.02
N ILE A 20 18.86 3.98 14.69
CA ILE A 20 19.83 4.18 13.59
C ILE A 20 19.15 4.34 12.23
N TYR A 21 18.15 3.51 11.94
CA TYR A 21 17.37 3.53 10.69
C TYR A 21 15.96 4.10 10.88
N THR A 22 15.78 5.01 11.85
CA THR A 22 14.49 5.65 12.08
C THR A 22 14.32 6.87 11.17
N SER A 23 13.25 6.88 10.41
CA SER A 23 12.88 7.96 9.48
C SER A 23 11.69 8.74 10.01
N ILE A 24 11.65 10.04 9.69
CA ILE A 24 10.48 10.90 9.94
C ILE A 24 9.77 11.07 8.61
N HIS A 25 8.50 10.66 8.57
CA HIS A 25 7.61 10.82 7.43
C HIS A 25 6.60 11.90 7.79
N ILE A 26 6.35 12.83 6.88
CA ILE A 26 5.37 13.89 7.07
C ILE A 26 4.38 13.78 5.93
N GLU A 27 3.13 13.54 6.28
CA GLU A 27 2.04 13.42 5.33
C GLU A 27 1.12 14.64 5.45
N GLU A 28 0.64 15.11 4.29
CA GLU A 28 -0.30 16.23 4.18
C GLU A 28 -1.69 15.66 3.92
N TYR A 29 -2.60 15.90 4.86
CA TYR A 29 -4.03 15.67 4.64
C TYR A 29 -4.73 17.01 4.47
N TYR A 30 -5.70 17.07 3.56
CA TYR A 30 -6.45 18.30 3.34
C TYR A 30 -7.95 18.02 3.29
N CYS A 31 -8.71 18.98 3.79
CA CYS A 31 -10.16 18.99 3.74
C CYS A 31 -10.60 20.34 3.17
N GLU A 32 -11.57 20.30 2.26
CA GLU A 32 -12.17 21.50 1.69
C GLU A 32 -13.67 21.54 2.01
N SER A 33 -14.14 22.75 2.31
CA SER A 33 -15.54 23.09 2.51
C SER A 33 -16.06 23.74 1.25
N ARG A 34 -17.05 23.13 0.61
CA ARG A 34 -17.63 23.62 -0.65
C ARG A 34 -19.04 24.17 -0.45
N ASP A 35 -19.44 25.08 -1.34
CA ASP A 35 -20.82 25.51 -1.44
C ASP A 35 -21.60 24.52 -2.31
N THR A 36 -22.58 23.82 -1.73
CA THR A 36 -23.39 22.83 -2.45
C THR A 36 -24.74 23.42 -2.82
N LYS A 37 -25.48 22.76 -3.72
CA LYS A 37 -26.84 23.20 -4.11
C LYS A 37 -27.82 23.22 -2.93
N LEU A 38 -27.58 22.42 -1.90
CA LEU A 38 -28.45 22.28 -0.72
C LEU A 38 -28.04 23.21 0.42
N GLY A 39 -26.86 23.84 0.34
CA GLY A 39 -26.30 24.72 1.34
C GLY A 39 -24.77 24.62 1.39
N ALA A 40 -24.15 25.54 2.11
CA ALA A 40 -22.71 25.52 2.34
C ALA A 40 -22.32 24.37 3.27
N GLU A 41 -21.25 23.66 2.95
CA GLU A 41 -20.57 22.79 3.92
C GLU A 41 -19.90 23.66 4.99
N GLU A 42 -19.98 23.23 6.23
CA GLU A 42 -19.39 23.93 7.37
C GLU A 42 -18.34 23.06 8.05
N ILE A 43 -17.20 23.67 8.38
CA ILE A 43 -16.18 23.06 9.24
C ILE A 43 -16.55 23.45 10.68
N THR A 44 -16.90 22.46 11.49
CA THR A 44 -17.41 22.67 12.86
C THR A 44 -17.09 21.48 13.77
N ARG A 45 -17.05 21.75 15.07
CA ARG A 45 -16.91 20.72 16.11
C ARG A 45 -18.23 19.96 16.39
N ASP A 46 -19.38 20.54 16.06
CA ASP A 46 -20.69 19.90 16.30
C ASP A 46 -21.00 18.85 15.21
N ILE A 47 -20.41 17.67 15.37
CA ILE A 47 -20.56 16.55 14.44
C ILE A 47 -21.69 15.62 14.95
N PRO A 48 -22.66 15.24 14.10
CA PRO A 48 -23.74 14.34 14.51
C PRO A 48 -23.21 12.95 14.90
N ASN A 49 -23.80 12.32 15.92
CA ASN A 49 -23.54 10.95 16.35
C ASN A 49 -22.09 10.63 16.80
N VAL A 50 -21.26 11.65 17.04
CA VAL A 50 -19.90 11.48 17.55
C VAL A 50 -19.86 11.82 19.04
N GLY A 51 -19.27 10.93 19.85
CA GLY A 51 -19.11 11.14 21.29
C GLY A 51 -18.04 12.18 21.64
N ASP A 52 -18.17 12.82 22.81
CA ASP A 52 -17.25 13.87 23.28
C ASP A 52 -15.79 13.40 23.42
N ASP A 53 -15.57 12.09 23.62
CA ASP A 53 -14.23 11.51 23.71
C ASP A 53 -13.43 11.64 22.41
N VAL A 54 -14.09 11.48 21.26
CA VAL A 54 -13.48 11.61 19.93
C VAL A 54 -13.25 13.09 19.57
N LEU A 55 -14.13 13.98 20.07
CA LEU A 55 -14.05 15.43 19.86
C LEU A 55 -13.04 16.12 20.80
N ARG A 56 -12.31 15.36 21.63
CA ARG A 56 -11.42 15.91 22.66
C ARG A 56 -10.26 16.70 22.08
N ASP A 57 -9.69 16.24 20.98
CA ASP A 57 -8.51 16.84 20.35
C ASP A 57 -8.85 17.91 19.31
N LEU A 58 -10.14 18.13 19.04
CA LEU A 58 -10.63 19.20 18.17
C LEU A 58 -10.78 20.52 18.93
N ASP A 59 -10.38 21.60 18.27
CA ASP A 59 -10.57 22.96 18.73
C ASP A 59 -12.02 23.45 18.56
N ARG A 60 -12.27 24.74 18.81
CA ARG A 60 -13.62 25.32 18.68
C ARG A 60 -14.12 25.38 17.24
N ASP A 61 -13.20 25.44 16.29
CA ASP A 61 -13.51 25.55 14.86
C ASP A 61 -13.63 24.16 14.21
N GLY A 62 -13.48 23.07 14.98
CA GLY A 62 -13.57 21.70 14.48
C GLY A 62 -12.27 21.19 13.86
N VAL A 63 -11.12 21.79 14.17
CA VAL A 63 -9.82 21.40 13.62
C VAL A 63 -8.95 20.80 14.72
N VAL A 64 -8.17 19.77 14.38
CA VAL A 64 -7.28 19.10 15.34
C VAL A 64 -6.18 20.06 15.85
N ARG A 65 -5.90 19.99 17.15
CA ARG A 65 -4.84 20.80 17.78
C ARG A 65 -3.44 20.33 17.37
N ILE A 66 -2.53 21.28 17.17
CA ILE A 66 -1.10 21.01 16.97
C ILE A 66 -0.53 20.32 18.23
N GLY A 67 0.23 19.25 18.02
CA GLY A 67 0.81 18.41 19.08
C GLY A 67 -0.10 17.29 19.58
N ALA A 68 -1.30 17.10 19.01
CA ALA A 68 -2.10 15.92 19.28
C ALA A 68 -1.47 14.66 18.67
N GLU A 69 -1.47 13.56 19.42
CA GLU A 69 -1.19 12.23 18.92
C GLU A 69 -2.49 11.64 18.35
N VAL A 70 -2.51 11.42 17.04
CA VAL A 70 -3.68 10.91 16.31
C VAL A 70 -3.42 9.49 15.82
N ARG A 71 -4.48 8.68 15.82
CA ARG A 71 -4.50 7.30 15.34
C ARG A 71 -5.54 7.15 14.23
N SER A 72 -5.47 6.03 13.52
CA SER A 72 -6.41 5.70 12.45
C SER A 72 -7.87 5.81 12.94
N GLY A 73 -8.68 6.56 12.20
CA GLY A 73 -10.09 6.82 12.53
C GLY A 73 -10.35 8.07 13.39
N ASP A 74 -9.31 8.70 13.95
CA ASP A 74 -9.46 9.97 14.65
C ASP A 74 -9.81 11.08 13.65
N ILE A 75 -10.65 12.03 14.09
CA ILE A 75 -11.11 13.15 13.25
C ILE A 75 -10.02 14.23 13.25
N LEU A 76 -9.51 14.56 12.07
CA LEU A 76 -8.56 15.65 11.87
C LEU A 76 -9.28 16.99 11.65
N VAL A 77 -10.36 16.97 10.86
CA VAL A 77 -11.18 18.15 10.56
C VAL A 77 -12.65 17.74 10.54
N GLY A 78 -13.42 18.29 11.47
CA GLY A 78 -14.86 18.14 11.54
C GLY A 78 -15.56 18.87 10.41
N LYS A 79 -16.20 18.15 9.49
CA LYS A 79 -16.94 18.72 8.37
C LYS A 79 -18.36 18.16 8.35
N VAL A 80 -19.33 19.05 8.20
CA VAL A 80 -20.74 18.70 8.07
C VAL A 80 -21.28 19.19 6.73
N THR A 81 -21.98 18.31 6.02
CA THR A 81 -22.63 18.62 4.75
C THR A 81 -24.14 18.62 4.95
N PRO A 82 -24.88 19.67 4.51
CA PRO A 82 -26.33 19.69 4.58
C PRO A 82 -26.91 18.56 3.72
N LYS A 83 -27.79 17.76 4.31
CA LYS A 83 -28.46 16.64 3.65
C LYS A 83 -29.87 17.07 3.27
N GLY A 84 -30.25 16.80 2.01
CA GLY A 84 -31.64 16.95 1.58
C GLY A 84 -32.55 16.00 2.36
N GLU A 85 -33.84 16.30 2.45
CA GLU A 85 -34.82 15.43 3.10
C GLU A 85 -34.94 14.13 2.30
N THR A 86 -34.19 13.10 2.70
CA THR A 86 -34.26 11.77 2.10
C THR A 86 -35.44 11.00 2.67
N GLU A 87 -36.17 10.27 1.83
CA GLU A 87 -37.14 9.27 2.30
C GLU A 87 -36.39 8.19 3.09
N LEU A 88 -36.51 8.25 4.42
CA LEU A 88 -35.99 7.24 5.33
C LEU A 88 -36.67 5.89 5.04
N THR A 89 -35.94 4.80 5.18
CA THR A 89 -36.50 3.45 5.08
C THR A 89 -37.58 3.23 6.15
N ALA A 90 -38.47 2.25 5.96
CA ALA A 90 -39.53 1.98 6.92
C ALA A 90 -38.98 1.68 8.33
N GLU A 91 -37.80 1.05 8.39
CA GLU A 91 -37.11 0.65 9.61
C GLU A 91 -36.40 1.82 10.27
N GLU A 92 -35.74 2.70 9.50
CA GLU A 92 -35.21 3.96 10.04
C GLU A 92 -36.32 4.87 10.56
N ARG A 93 -37.47 4.92 9.86
CA ARG A 93 -38.66 5.66 10.33
C ARG A 93 -39.18 5.09 11.64
N LEU A 94 -39.21 3.76 11.77
CA LEU A 94 -39.61 3.09 13.01
C LEU A 94 -38.62 3.36 14.14
N LEU A 95 -37.32 3.21 13.90
CA LEU A 95 -36.27 3.50 14.87
C LEU A 95 -36.36 4.95 15.35
N ARG A 96 -36.53 5.90 14.42
CA ARG A 96 -36.73 7.31 14.73
C ARG A 96 -37.99 7.55 15.56
N ALA A 97 -39.08 6.85 15.27
CA ALA A 97 -40.31 6.93 16.06
C ALA A 97 -40.16 6.37 17.49
N ILE A 98 -39.33 5.33 17.65
CA ILE A 98 -39.06 4.69 18.96
C ILE A 98 -38.12 5.54 19.80
N PHE A 99 -36.99 5.98 19.24
CA PHE A 99 -35.94 6.71 19.97
C PHE A 99 -36.19 8.22 20.06
N GLY A 100 -37.13 8.75 19.27
CA GLY A 100 -37.48 10.17 19.29
C GLY A 100 -36.33 11.09 18.88
N GLU A 101 -35.27 10.56 18.28
CA GLU A 101 -34.14 11.34 17.79
C GLU A 101 -34.63 12.26 16.67
N LYS A 102 -34.42 13.56 16.85
CA LYS A 102 -34.62 14.52 15.78
C LYS A 102 -33.58 14.20 14.71
N ALA A 103 -34.01 13.90 13.48
CA ALA A 103 -33.07 13.82 12.37
C ALA A 103 -32.36 15.16 12.28
N ARG A 104 -31.05 15.14 12.48
CA ARG A 104 -30.21 16.29 12.17
C ARG A 104 -30.15 16.39 10.65
N GLU A 105 -30.31 17.60 10.12
CA GLU A 105 -30.33 17.89 8.68
C GLU A 105 -28.93 17.85 8.05
N VAL A 106 -27.93 17.35 8.78
CA VAL A 106 -26.52 17.37 8.39
C VAL A 106 -25.92 15.97 8.45
N ARG A 107 -25.04 15.65 7.51
CA ARG A 107 -24.24 14.41 7.45
C ARG A 107 -22.81 14.71 7.86
N ASP A 108 -22.19 13.78 8.59
CA ASP A 108 -20.74 13.78 8.84
C ASP A 108 -19.97 13.47 7.54
N THR A 109 -19.15 14.42 7.09
CA THR A 109 -18.20 14.29 5.97
C THR A 109 -16.80 14.73 6.41
N SER A 110 -16.52 14.58 7.70
CA SER A 110 -15.26 14.96 8.34
C SER A 110 -14.07 14.21 7.75
N LEU A 111 -12.92 14.88 7.73
CA LEU A 111 -11.65 14.26 7.39
C LEU A 111 -11.16 13.42 8.57
N LYS A 112 -11.05 12.11 8.36
CA LYS A 112 -10.50 11.16 9.32
C LYS A 112 -9.10 10.73 8.91
N LEU A 113 -8.28 10.37 9.88
CA LEU A 113 -6.96 9.82 9.59
C LEU A 113 -7.13 8.41 8.95
N PRO A 114 -6.52 8.13 7.79
CA PRO A 114 -6.67 6.85 7.11
C PRO A 114 -6.22 5.64 7.94
N HIS A 115 -6.64 4.45 7.50
CA HIS A 115 -6.29 3.20 8.17
C HIS A 115 -4.79 2.88 8.09
N GLY A 116 -4.18 2.54 9.23
CA GLY A 116 -2.76 2.19 9.32
C GLY A 116 -1.84 3.38 9.61
N GLU A 117 -2.38 4.60 9.51
CA GLU A 117 -1.69 5.84 9.82
C GLU A 117 -1.73 6.12 11.33
N ALA A 118 -0.62 6.64 11.86
CA ALA A 118 -0.57 7.19 13.21
C ALA A 118 0.56 8.21 13.28
N GLY A 119 0.38 9.29 14.04
CA GLY A 119 1.42 10.31 14.14
C GLY A 119 1.05 11.47 15.04
N ILE A 120 1.92 12.46 15.04
CA ILE A 120 1.73 13.71 15.77
C ILE A 120 1.41 14.80 14.77
N VAL A 121 0.35 15.58 15.03
CA VAL A 121 0.05 16.76 14.24
C VAL A 121 1.13 17.82 14.47
N VAL A 122 1.92 18.14 13.44
CA VAL A 122 3.03 19.09 13.54
C VAL A 122 2.61 20.50 13.18
N ASP A 123 1.75 20.63 12.17
CA ASP A 123 1.31 21.92 11.66
C ASP A 123 -0.10 21.83 11.07
N VAL A 124 -0.83 22.93 11.14
CA VAL A 124 -2.17 23.06 10.58
C VAL A 124 -2.30 24.41 9.90
N LYS A 125 -2.66 24.40 8.62
CA LYS A 125 -2.83 25.62 7.82
C LYS A 125 -4.27 25.73 7.37
N VAL A 126 -4.88 26.87 7.70
CA VAL A 126 -6.26 27.18 7.32
C VAL A 126 -6.24 28.30 6.30
N PHE A 127 -6.86 28.06 5.15
CA PHE A 127 -7.04 29.04 4.09
C PHE A 127 -8.53 29.36 3.98
N SER A 128 -8.90 30.61 4.21
CA SER A 128 -10.25 31.11 4.00
C SER A 128 -10.34 31.80 2.64
N ARG A 129 -11.55 31.88 2.06
CA ARG A 129 -11.79 32.63 0.83
C ARG A 129 -11.53 34.14 0.98
N ASP A 130 -11.75 34.68 2.17
CA ASP A 130 -11.58 36.11 2.45
C ASP A 130 -10.10 36.52 2.57
N ASP A 131 -9.23 35.59 2.96
CA ASP A 131 -7.79 35.85 3.21
C ASP A 131 -6.87 35.36 2.07
N CYS A 132 -7.40 34.67 1.05
CA CYS A 132 -6.57 34.02 0.02
C CYS A 132 -7.21 34.05 -1.39
N ASP A 133 -6.58 34.76 -2.33
CA ASP A 133 -7.08 34.97 -3.71
C ASP A 133 -7.03 33.74 -4.65
N VAL A 134 -6.55 32.57 -4.19
CA VAL A 134 -6.29 31.37 -5.03
C VAL A 134 -7.25 30.21 -4.73
N LEU A 135 -8.38 30.50 -4.09
CA LEU A 135 -9.56 29.62 -3.93
C LEU A 135 -10.01 29.01 -5.27
N GLN A 136 -10.18 27.69 -5.39
CA GLN A 136 -11.00 27.15 -6.50
C GLN A 136 -12.43 27.70 -6.38
N PRO A 137 -13.12 27.99 -7.51
CA PRO A 137 -14.50 28.46 -7.47
C PRO A 137 -15.42 27.50 -6.72
N GLY A 138 -16.18 28.03 -5.76
CA GLY A 138 -17.09 27.22 -4.93
C GLY A 138 -16.47 26.66 -3.64
N VAL A 139 -15.16 26.80 -3.44
CA VAL A 139 -14.50 26.45 -2.17
C VAL A 139 -14.52 27.65 -1.22
N ILE A 140 -15.00 27.43 0.00
CA ILE A 140 -15.13 28.45 1.05
C ILE A 140 -13.88 28.45 1.94
N LYS A 141 -13.45 27.26 2.37
CA LYS A 141 -12.35 27.08 3.33
C LYS A 141 -11.58 25.80 3.00
N VAL A 142 -10.26 25.84 3.10
CA VAL A 142 -9.38 24.68 2.97
C VAL A 142 -8.54 24.57 4.23
N VAL A 143 -8.53 23.38 4.84
CA VAL A 143 -7.71 23.07 6.00
C VAL A 143 -6.71 22.00 5.60
N ARG A 144 -5.43 22.27 5.83
CA ARG A 144 -4.34 21.32 5.62
C ARG A 144 -3.75 20.94 6.97
N VAL A 145 -3.61 19.65 7.21
CA VAL A 145 -3.08 19.08 8.44
C VAL A 145 -1.84 18.27 8.09
N TYR A 146 -0.71 18.62 8.71
CA TYR A 146 0.56 17.92 8.56
C TYR A 146 0.74 16.96 9.72
N VAL A 147 0.76 15.67 9.44
CA VAL A 147 0.95 14.62 10.44
C VAL A 147 2.35 14.03 10.25
N ALA A 148 3.17 14.07 11.30
CA ALA A 148 4.48 13.45 11.29
C ALA A 148 4.46 12.11 12.01
N GLN A 149 5.00 11.10 11.35
CA GLN A 149 5.19 9.76 11.86
C GLN A 149 6.67 9.44 11.97
N LYS A 150 7.08 8.96 13.15
CA LYS A 150 8.43 8.40 13.35
C LYS A 150 8.38 6.90 13.02
N ARG A 151 8.83 6.53 11.82
CA ARG A 151 8.85 5.14 11.34
C ARG A 151 10.19 4.48 11.67
N LYS A 152 10.17 3.56 12.63
CA LYS A 152 11.32 2.69 12.94
C LYS A 152 11.54 1.68 11.82
N ILE A 153 12.65 0.94 11.90
CA ILE A 153 12.92 -0.18 11.00
C ILE A 153 12.16 -1.42 11.48
N SER A 154 11.42 -2.05 10.57
CA SER A 154 10.51 -3.15 10.88
C SER A 154 10.78 -4.37 10.00
N VAL A 155 10.33 -5.55 10.44
CA VAL A 155 10.37 -6.76 9.62
C VAL A 155 9.50 -6.55 8.38
N GLY A 156 10.06 -6.81 7.19
CA GLY A 156 9.43 -6.53 5.91
C GLY A 156 9.92 -5.25 5.23
N ASP A 157 10.61 -4.35 5.93
CA ASP A 157 11.21 -3.17 5.28
C ASP A 157 12.32 -3.59 4.32
N LYS A 158 12.45 -2.84 3.23
CA LYS A 158 13.48 -3.08 2.22
C LYS A 158 14.73 -2.26 2.53
N MET A 159 15.87 -2.93 2.48
CA MET A 159 17.19 -2.35 2.68
C MET A 159 18.06 -2.64 1.45
N ALA A 160 19.07 -1.81 1.20
CA ALA A 160 20.00 -2.05 0.11
C ALA A 160 21.40 -1.51 0.40
N GLY A 161 22.42 -2.19 -0.10
CA GLY A 161 23.76 -1.64 -0.21
C GLY A 161 23.95 -0.86 -1.50
N ARG A 162 25.09 -0.19 -1.63
CA ARG A 162 25.44 0.63 -2.81
C ARG A 162 25.79 -0.20 -4.05
N HIS A 163 25.94 -1.51 -3.90
CA HIS A 163 26.38 -2.45 -4.94
C HIS A 163 25.23 -3.27 -5.54
N GLY A 164 24.00 -2.75 -5.46
CA GLY A 164 22.80 -3.42 -5.99
C GLY A 164 22.32 -4.61 -5.15
N ASN A 165 22.96 -4.89 -4.02
CA ASN A 165 22.52 -5.89 -3.05
C ASN A 165 21.32 -5.36 -2.27
N LYS A 166 20.12 -5.68 -2.76
CA LYS A 166 18.83 -5.37 -2.12
C LYS A 166 18.34 -6.58 -1.32
N GLY A 167 17.64 -6.32 -0.23
CA GLY A 167 17.07 -7.37 0.59
C GLY A 167 15.94 -6.88 1.48
N VAL A 168 15.13 -7.83 1.96
CA VAL A 168 14.02 -7.56 2.88
C VAL A 168 14.40 -8.07 4.26
N ILE A 169 14.07 -7.31 5.30
CA ILE A 169 14.34 -7.72 6.67
C ILE A 169 13.42 -8.88 7.01
N SER A 170 13.98 -10.06 7.24
CA SER A 170 13.21 -11.25 7.60
C SER A 170 13.00 -11.36 9.10
N ARG A 171 14.00 -10.95 9.89
CA ARG A 171 13.97 -11.05 11.33
C ARG A 171 14.90 -10.04 11.98
N ILE A 172 14.45 -9.52 13.13
CA ILE A 172 15.23 -8.72 14.05
C ILE A 172 15.58 -9.64 15.23
N LEU A 173 16.87 -9.91 15.45
CA LEU A 173 17.35 -10.76 16.55
C LEU A 173 17.81 -9.91 17.73
N PRO A 174 17.57 -10.39 18.97
CA PRO A 174 18.21 -9.81 20.16
C PRO A 174 19.74 -9.77 20.01
N SER A 175 20.39 -8.80 20.65
CA SER A 175 21.83 -8.61 20.52
C SER A 175 22.66 -9.80 21.04
N GLU A 176 22.13 -10.53 22.01
CA GLU A 176 22.71 -11.75 22.59
C GLU A 176 22.65 -12.97 21.65
N ASP A 177 21.68 -13.01 20.74
CA ASP A 177 21.51 -14.10 19.77
C ASP A 177 22.38 -13.90 18.53
N MET A 178 22.86 -12.67 18.29
CA MET A 178 23.66 -12.34 17.13
C MET A 178 25.06 -12.97 17.24
N PRO A 179 25.64 -13.43 16.12
CA PRO A 179 27.05 -13.76 16.08
C PRO A 179 27.90 -12.60 16.57
N PHE A 180 28.93 -12.89 17.35
CA PHE A 180 29.79 -11.87 17.94
C PHE A 180 31.27 -12.12 17.65
N LEU A 181 32.03 -11.03 17.64
CA LEU A 181 33.47 -11.00 17.45
C LEU A 181 34.21 -11.49 18.70
N PRO A 182 35.50 -11.86 18.61
CA PRO A 182 36.28 -12.32 19.77
C PRO A 182 36.39 -11.28 20.91
N ASP A 183 36.13 -10.00 20.61
CA ASP A 183 36.09 -8.90 21.57
C ASP A 183 34.72 -8.76 22.29
N GLY A 184 33.75 -9.59 21.94
CA GLY A 184 32.38 -9.57 22.47
C GLY A 184 31.42 -8.67 21.69
N THR A 185 31.87 -7.97 20.65
CA THR A 185 31.00 -7.07 19.87
C THR A 185 30.04 -7.89 18.98
N PRO A 186 28.71 -7.77 19.13
CA PRO A 186 27.76 -8.45 18.26
C PRO A 186 27.71 -7.79 16.87
N LEU A 187 27.43 -8.59 15.84
CA LEU A 187 27.19 -8.08 14.49
C LEU A 187 25.86 -7.32 14.41
N ASP A 188 25.79 -6.32 13.53
CA ASP A 188 24.57 -5.55 13.29
C ASP A 188 23.69 -6.13 12.18
N ILE A 189 24.32 -6.56 11.09
CA ILE A 189 23.63 -7.06 9.88
C ILE A 189 24.34 -8.33 9.42
N VAL A 190 23.58 -9.36 9.08
CA VAL A 190 24.10 -10.61 8.50
C VAL A 190 23.48 -10.81 7.13
N LEU A 191 24.34 -10.92 6.11
CA LEU A 191 23.99 -11.10 4.70
C LEU A 191 24.32 -12.52 4.23
N ASN A 192 23.65 -12.96 3.17
CA ASN A 192 23.91 -14.25 2.54
C ASN A 192 25.11 -14.16 1.59
N PRO A 193 26.17 -14.96 1.77
CA PRO A 193 27.32 -14.95 0.86
C PRO A 193 26.99 -15.50 -0.53
N LEU A 194 25.96 -16.34 -0.68
CA LEU A 194 25.61 -16.97 -1.95
C LEU A 194 25.11 -15.98 -3.01
N GLY A 195 24.59 -14.82 -2.58
CA GLY A 195 24.09 -13.78 -3.47
C GLY A 195 25.18 -12.93 -4.13
N VAL A 196 26.45 -13.06 -3.71
CA VAL A 196 27.57 -12.26 -4.23
C VAL A 196 28.14 -12.83 -5.53
N PRO A 197 28.50 -14.14 -5.61
CA PRO A 197 29.12 -14.68 -6.83
C PRO A 197 28.16 -14.68 -8.02
N SER A 198 26.88 -15.00 -7.80
CA SER A 198 25.87 -15.07 -8.87
C SER A 198 25.59 -13.71 -9.52
N ARG A 199 25.76 -12.61 -8.77
CA ARG A 199 25.48 -11.24 -9.23
C ARG A 199 26.73 -10.46 -9.62
N MET A 200 27.92 -11.06 -9.46
CA MET A 200 29.22 -10.45 -9.77
C MET A 200 29.46 -9.07 -9.12
N ASN A 201 28.79 -8.75 -8.02
CA ASN A 201 28.93 -7.48 -7.31
C ASN A 201 29.97 -7.57 -6.19
N ILE A 202 31.20 -7.93 -6.57
CA ILE A 202 32.36 -8.14 -5.68
C ILE A 202 32.73 -6.86 -4.91
N GLY A 203 32.40 -5.69 -5.46
CA GLY A 203 32.64 -4.39 -4.81
C GLY A 203 32.13 -4.31 -3.37
N GLN A 204 31.04 -4.99 -3.04
CA GLN A 204 30.51 -5.02 -1.67
C GLN A 204 31.48 -5.70 -0.69
N VAL A 205 32.24 -6.70 -1.13
CA VAL A 205 33.23 -7.41 -0.30
C VAL A 205 34.47 -6.52 -0.12
N LEU A 206 34.90 -5.84 -1.19
CA LEU A 206 35.99 -4.87 -1.11
C LEU A 206 35.66 -3.70 -0.17
N GLU A 207 34.41 -3.22 -0.22
CA GLU A 207 33.90 -2.20 0.71
C GLU A 207 33.97 -2.69 2.16
N VAL A 208 33.53 -3.92 2.45
CA VAL A 208 33.56 -4.51 3.79
C VAL A 208 35.00 -4.55 4.33
N HIS A 209 35.95 -5.01 3.53
CA HIS A 209 37.37 -5.11 3.92
C HIS A 209 38.00 -3.73 4.17
N LEU A 210 37.80 -2.79 3.24
CA LEU A 210 38.31 -1.43 3.38
C LEU A 210 37.67 -0.70 4.56
N GLY A 211 36.36 -0.91 4.78
CA GLY A 211 35.61 -0.37 5.89
C GLY A 211 36.10 -0.88 7.24
N LEU A 212 36.47 -2.16 7.33
CA LEU A 212 37.07 -2.73 8.54
C LEU A 212 38.43 -2.07 8.86
N ALA A 213 39.32 -1.98 7.87
CA ALA A 213 40.63 -1.33 8.03
C ALA A 213 40.47 0.15 8.41
N ALA A 214 39.59 0.87 7.72
CA ALA A 214 39.32 2.28 7.98
C ALA A 214 38.79 2.52 9.39
N LYS A 215 37.87 1.69 9.88
CA LYS A 215 37.33 1.81 11.24
C LYS A 215 38.41 1.61 12.30
N LYS A 216 39.26 0.59 12.13
CA LYS A 216 40.32 0.25 13.08
C LYS A 216 41.41 1.33 13.15
N LEU A 217 41.78 1.90 12.00
CA LEU A 217 42.76 2.98 11.88
C LEU A 217 42.18 4.37 12.19
N GLY A 218 40.85 4.50 12.32
CA GLY A 218 40.17 5.78 12.52
C GLY A 218 40.20 6.67 11.28
N TRP A 219 40.33 6.09 10.09
CA TRP A 219 40.45 6.83 8.83
C TRP A 219 39.10 7.14 8.22
N LYS A 220 39.02 8.28 7.54
CA LYS A 220 37.96 8.57 6.56
C LYS A 220 38.57 8.33 5.18
N VAL A 221 37.96 7.43 4.41
CA VAL A 221 38.49 7.00 3.13
C VAL A 221 37.59 7.51 2.01
N MET A 222 38.20 7.90 0.90
CA MET A 222 37.55 8.19 -0.37
C MET A 222 38.20 7.32 -1.43
N THR A 223 37.39 6.58 -2.18
CA THR A 223 37.82 5.81 -3.34
C THR A 223 37.07 6.34 -4.57
N PRO A 224 37.74 7.10 -5.45
CA PRO A 224 37.13 7.58 -6.69
C PRO A 224 36.61 6.44 -7.57
N VAL A 225 35.59 6.75 -8.38
CA VAL A 225 35.09 5.79 -9.38
C VAL A 225 36.15 5.63 -10.46
N PHE A 226 36.49 4.39 -10.82
CA PHE A 226 37.50 3.99 -11.81
C PHE A 226 38.98 4.31 -11.47
N ASP A 227 39.26 5.04 -10.38
CA ASP A 227 40.61 5.33 -9.87
C ASP A 227 40.66 5.12 -8.35
N GLY A 228 40.06 4.02 -7.90
CA GLY A 228 39.90 3.67 -6.50
C GLY A 228 41.07 2.85 -5.94
N ALA A 229 40.97 2.52 -4.65
CA ALA A 229 41.93 1.63 -4.00
C ALA A 229 41.96 0.25 -4.69
N SER A 230 43.16 -0.23 -5.00
CA SER A 230 43.36 -1.57 -5.53
C SER A 230 43.25 -2.63 -4.43
N GLU A 231 43.12 -3.90 -4.81
CA GLU A 231 43.11 -5.01 -3.84
C GLU A 231 44.38 -5.02 -2.97
N MET A 232 45.54 -4.73 -3.57
CA MET A 232 46.82 -4.67 -2.86
C MET A 232 46.82 -3.55 -1.81
N ASP A 233 46.25 -2.39 -2.14
CA ASP A 233 46.13 -1.27 -1.19
C ASP A 233 45.24 -1.65 0.00
N ILE A 234 44.14 -2.38 -0.25
CA ILE A 234 43.23 -2.84 0.81
C ILE A 234 43.94 -3.87 1.72
N GLN A 235 44.68 -4.83 1.14
CA GLN A 235 45.46 -5.80 1.91
C GLN A 235 46.53 -5.11 2.76
N GLU A 236 47.24 -4.12 2.21
CA GLU A 236 48.19 -3.32 2.99
C GLU A 236 47.51 -2.55 4.13
N CYS A 237 46.32 -1.99 3.89
CA CYS A 237 45.55 -1.30 4.92
C CYS A 237 45.12 -2.25 6.04
N LEU A 238 44.73 -3.49 5.73
CA LEU A 238 44.40 -4.52 6.71
C LEU A 238 45.62 -4.88 7.56
N ILE A 239 46.78 -5.08 6.94
CA ILE A 239 48.03 -5.38 7.65
C ILE A 239 48.44 -4.21 8.55
N LYS A 240 48.34 -2.96 8.06
CA LYS A 240 48.59 -1.74 8.85
C LYS A 240 47.65 -1.63 10.05
N ALA A 241 46.45 -2.18 9.95
CA ALA A 241 45.43 -2.20 11.00
C ALA A 241 45.57 -3.37 11.99
N ASP A 242 46.61 -4.20 11.87
CA ASP A 242 46.80 -5.43 12.65
C ASP A 242 45.64 -6.42 12.49
N LEU A 243 45.11 -6.52 11.27
CA LEU A 243 44.03 -7.42 10.88
C LEU A 243 44.52 -8.47 9.86
N PRO A 244 43.87 -9.64 9.78
CA PRO A 244 44.16 -10.64 8.75
C PRO A 244 44.04 -10.06 7.34
N SER A 245 45.00 -10.41 6.47
CA SER A 245 45.06 -9.91 5.09
C SER A 245 43.86 -10.35 4.23
N ASP A 246 43.17 -11.42 4.61
CA ASP A 246 41.97 -11.92 3.95
C ASP A 246 40.67 -11.27 4.45
N GLY A 247 40.75 -10.38 5.46
CA GLY A 247 39.59 -9.67 6.02
C GLY A 247 38.63 -10.57 6.80
N LYS A 248 39.03 -11.79 7.14
CA LYS A 248 38.19 -12.75 7.86
C LYS A 248 38.56 -12.84 9.33
N THR A 249 37.59 -13.18 10.16
CA THR A 249 37.78 -13.41 11.60
C THR A 249 36.94 -14.57 12.10
N ILE A 250 37.30 -15.11 13.26
CA ILE A 250 36.52 -16.13 13.93
C ILE A 250 35.33 -15.45 14.59
N LEU A 251 34.13 -15.94 14.31
CA LEU A 251 32.91 -15.54 14.99
C LEU A 251 32.51 -16.61 16.00
N TYR A 252 31.74 -16.19 16.99
CA TYR A 252 31.10 -17.07 17.96
C TYR A 252 29.59 -16.98 17.81
N ASP A 253 28.90 -18.10 17.92
CA ASP A 253 27.44 -18.15 17.93
C ASP A 253 26.92 -17.57 19.25
N GLY A 254 26.05 -16.57 19.19
CA GLY A 254 25.46 -15.91 20.36
C GLY A 254 24.63 -16.84 21.24
N ARG A 255 23.99 -17.86 20.66
CA ARG A 255 23.11 -18.78 21.39
C ARG A 255 23.86 -19.89 22.11
N THR A 256 24.88 -20.45 21.46
CA THR A 256 25.62 -21.60 21.98
C THR A 256 26.96 -21.23 22.60
N GLY A 257 27.53 -20.08 22.21
CA GLY A 257 28.88 -19.65 22.58
C GLY A 257 29.99 -20.41 21.84
N ILE A 258 29.66 -21.31 20.92
CA ILE A 258 30.63 -22.11 20.17
C ILE A 258 31.16 -21.28 18.99
N ALA A 259 32.46 -21.41 18.71
CA ALA A 259 33.07 -20.78 17.55
C ALA A 259 32.56 -21.41 16.24
N PHE A 260 32.35 -20.60 15.21
CA PHE A 260 32.05 -21.13 13.87
C PHE A 260 33.23 -21.92 13.31
N ASP A 261 32.93 -22.97 12.52
CA ASP A 261 33.95 -23.88 11.96
C ASP A 261 34.93 -23.17 11.02
N ASN A 262 34.47 -22.16 10.27
CA ASN A 262 35.26 -21.42 9.30
C ASN A 262 35.29 -19.93 9.64
N PRO A 263 36.40 -19.23 9.38
CA PRO A 263 36.47 -17.78 9.55
C PRO A 263 35.57 -17.08 8.53
N VAL A 264 34.90 -16.02 8.98
CA VAL A 264 33.87 -15.30 8.23
C VAL A 264 34.38 -13.89 7.90
N ALA A 265 34.05 -13.39 6.71
CA ALA A 265 34.34 -12.00 6.34
C ALA A 265 33.46 -11.05 7.16
N VAL A 266 34.08 -10.14 7.91
CA VAL A 266 33.40 -9.17 8.75
C VAL A 266 33.97 -7.78 8.44
N GLY A 267 33.12 -6.76 8.45
CA GLY A 267 33.55 -5.40 8.24
C GLY A 267 32.39 -4.43 8.19
N TYR A 268 32.66 -3.23 7.68
CA TYR A 268 31.69 -2.15 7.66
C TYR A 268 31.26 -1.88 6.22
N MET A 269 29.98 -2.12 5.95
CA MET A 269 29.32 -1.79 4.69
C MET A 269 28.35 -0.63 4.91
N TYR A 270 28.23 0.26 3.92
CA TYR A 270 27.23 1.31 3.92
C TYR A 270 25.90 0.76 3.40
N PHE A 271 24.92 0.66 4.29
CA PHE A 271 23.61 0.08 4.03
C PHE A 271 22.52 1.14 4.20
N LEU A 272 21.51 1.11 3.33
CA LEU A 272 20.48 2.13 3.20
C LEU A 272 19.12 1.52 3.49
N LYS A 273 18.27 2.27 4.21
CA LYS A 273 16.83 2.00 4.30
C LYS A 273 16.15 2.60 3.07
N LEU A 274 15.47 1.79 2.28
CA LEU A 274 14.75 2.25 1.10
C LEU A 274 13.35 2.75 1.47
N HIS A 275 12.79 3.61 0.63
CA HIS A 275 11.39 4.06 0.72
C HIS A 275 10.39 2.98 0.26
N HIS A 276 10.65 1.73 0.64
CA HIS A 276 9.74 0.61 0.45
C HIS A 276 9.51 -0.01 1.83
N LEU A 277 8.61 0.63 2.58
CA LEU A 277 8.27 0.25 3.93
C LEU A 277 7.13 -0.76 3.91
N VAL A 278 7.16 -1.69 4.86
CA VAL A 278 6.10 -2.70 4.97
C VAL A 278 4.76 -2.06 5.34
N ASP A 279 4.77 -1.04 6.19
CA ASP A 279 3.57 -0.33 6.66
C ASP A 279 2.80 0.33 5.50
N ASP A 280 3.51 0.75 4.46
CA ASP A 280 2.89 1.35 3.27
C ASP A 280 2.29 0.28 2.35
N LYS A 281 2.89 -0.92 2.35
CA LYS A 281 2.51 -2.03 1.47
C LYS A 281 1.46 -2.96 2.06
N ILE A 282 1.32 -2.98 3.38
CA ILE A 282 0.27 -3.78 4.02
C ILE A 282 -1.09 -3.19 3.65
N HIS A 283 -1.96 -4.06 3.13
CA HIS A 283 -3.33 -3.73 2.76
C HIS A 283 -4.20 -4.97 2.88
N ALA A 284 -5.34 -4.82 3.55
CA ALA A 284 -6.32 -5.87 3.73
C ALA A 284 -7.72 -5.30 3.61
N ARG A 285 -8.60 -6.06 2.97
CA ARG A 285 -10.00 -5.69 2.76
C ARG A 285 -10.89 -6.89 3.06
N SER A 286 -11.96 -6.65 3.82
CA SER A 286 -13.07 -7.59 3.97
C SER A 286 -14.22 -7.21 3.04
N THR A 287 -14.82 -6.04 3.30
CA THR A 287 -15.82 -5.37 2.47
C THR A 287 -15.36 -3.92 2.24
N GLY A 288 -16.00 -3.19 1.35
CA GLY A 288 -15.60 -1.83 1.04
C GLY A 288 -16.33 -1.27 -0.17
N PRO A 289 -15.87 -0.16 -0.75
CA PRO A 289 -16.56 0.49 -1.85
C PRO A 289 -16.49 -0.32 -3.15
N TYR A 290 -17.50 -0.13 -3.99
CA TYR A 290 -17.68 -0.81 -5.25
C TYR A 290 -17.83 0.21 -6.39
N SER A 291 -17.38 -0.16 -7.58
CA SER A 291 -17.58 0.63 -8.78
C SER A 291 -19.06 0.76 -9.12
N LEU A 292 -19.50 1.95 -9.50
CA LEU A 292 -20.90 2.21 -9.87
C LEU A 292 -21.32 1.41 -11.11
N VAL A 293 -20.41 1.28 -12.08
CA VAL A 293 -20.69 0.65 -13.38
C VAL A 293 -20.61 -0.86 -13.29
N THR A 294 -19.46 -1.39 -12.86
CA THR A 294 -19.20 -2.84 -12.88
C THR A 294 -19.65 -3.54 -11.61
N GLN A 295 -19.96 -2.80 -10.54
CA GLN A 295 -20.31 -3.32 -9.21
C GLN A 295 -19.21 -4.18 -8.56
N GLN A 296 -18.00 -4.15 -9.11
CA GLN A 296 -16.81 -4.81 -8.57
C GLN A 296 -16.16 -3.98 -7.46
N PRO A 297 -15.44 -4.61 -6.52
CA PRO A 297 -14.58 -3.90 -5.58
C PRO A 297 -13.68 -2.88 -6.29
N LEU A 298 -13.57 -1.66 -5.73
CA LEU A 298 -12.59 -0.68 -6.23
C LEU A 298 -11.16 -1.21 -6.15
N GLY A 299 -10.23 -0.59 -6.89
CA GLY A 299 -8.82 -0.96 -6.91
C GLY A 299 -7.96 -0.07 -6.00
N GLY A 300 -6.83 -0.61 -5.52
CA GLY A 300 -5.80 0.15 -4.82
C GLY A 300 -6.08 0.43 -3.34
N LYS A 301 -5.00 0.62 -2.57
CA LYS A 301 -5.06 0.86 -1.10
C LYS A 301 -5.80 2.15 -0.75
N ALA A 302 -5.59 3.21 -1.53
CA ALA A 302 -6.18 4.53 -1.29
C ALA A 302 -7.72 4.53 -1.28
N GLN A 303 -8.35 3.68 -2.10
CA GLN A 303 -9.80 3.53 -2.18
C GLN A 303 -10.31 2.36 -1.33
N PHE A 304 -9.48 1.82 -0.44
CA PHE A 304 -9.78 0.59 0.29
C PHE A 304 -10.21 -0.56 -0.65
N GLY A 305 -9.47 -0.70 -1.75
CA GLY A 305 -9.78 -1.58 -2.88
C GLY A 305 -9.53 -3.06 -2.62
N GLY A 306 -10.11 -3.93 -3.44
CA GLY A 306 -9.84 -5.37 -3.44
C GLY A 306 -8.59 -5.71 -4.26
N GLN A 307 -8.04 -6.90 -4.02
CA GLN A 307 -7.01 -7.48 -4.89
C GLN A 307 -7.63 -7.93 -6.21
N ARG A 308 -6.92 -7.71 -7.31
CA ARG A 308 -7.32 -8.21 -8.62
C ARG A 308 -7.03 -9.71 -8.68
N PHE A 309 -8.08 -10.50 -8.89
CA PHE A 309 -7.96 -11.91 -9.25
C PHE A 309 -8.04 -12.02 -10.78
N GLY A 310 -6.89 -12.17 -11.41
CA GLY A 310 -6.74 -12.11 -12.87
C GLY A 310 -7.00 -13.44 -13.55
N GLU A 311 -6.85 -13.42 -14.88
CA GLU A 311 -7.06 -14.59 -15.73
C GLU A 311 -6.08 -15.73 -15.40
N MET A 312 -4.81 -15.41 -15.12
CA MET A 312 -3.80 -16.42 -14.78
C MET A 312 -4.13 -17.12 -13.44
N GLU A 313 -4.62 -16.39 -12.44
CA GLU A 313 -5.04 -16.98 -11.16
C GLU A 313 -6.31 -17.84 -11.32
N VAL A 314 -7.22 -17.45 -12.22
CA VAL A 314 -8.38 -18.26 -12.60
C VAL A 314 -7.95 -19.59 -13.20
N TRP A 315 -6.96 -19.58 -14.12
CA TRP A 315 -6.42 -20.81 -14.70
C TRP A 315 -5.79 -21.72 -13.65
N ALA A 316 -5.11 -21.15 -12.65
CA ALA A 316 -4.58 -21.93 -11.54
C ALA A 316 -5.68 -22.69 -10.80
N LEU A 317 -6.82 -22.05 -10.48
CA LEU A 317 -7.95 -22.72 -9.84
C LEU A 317 -8.63 -23.77 -10.74
N TYR A 318 -8.70 -23.51 -12.05
CA TYR A 318 -9.17 -24.50 -13.02
C TYR A 318 -8.30 -25.76 -13.00
N ALA A 319 -6.97 -25.60 -12.98
CA ALA A 319 -6.03 -26.73 -12.97
C ALA A 319 -6.20 -27.61 -11.73
N TYR A 320 -6.53 -27.02 -10.58
CA TYR A 320 -6.83 -27.77 -9.35
C TYR A 320 -8.24 -28.38 -9.32
N GLY A 321 -9.13 -28.01 -10.24
CA GLY A 321 -10.53 -28.41 -10.21
C GLY A 321 -11.32 -27.75 -9.06
N ALA A 322 -10.86 -26.59 -8.57
CA ALA A 322 -11.45 -25.89 -7.43
C ALA A 322 -12.69 -25.06 -7.85
N ALA A 323 -13.71 -25.75 -8.38
CA ALA A 323 -14.88 -25.12 -9.01
C ALA A 323 -15.67 -24.20 -8.05
N TYR A 324 -15.88 -24.62 -6.80
CA TYR A 324 -16.60 -23.82 -5.80
C TYR A 324 -15.84 -22.56 -5.40
N THR A 325 -14.52 -22.67 -5.20
CA THR A 325 -13.66 -21.51 -4.87
C THR A 325 -13.67 -20.50 -6.00
N LEU A 326 -13.54 -20.96 -7.24
CA LEU A 326 -13.60 -20.09 -8.40
C LEU A 326 -14.97 -19.42 -8.54
N GLN A 327 -16.06 -20.18 -8.37
CA GLN A 327 -17.41 -19.63 -8.41
C GLN A 327 -17.59 -18.55 -7.34
N GLU A 328 -17.13 -18.79 -6.11
CA GLU A 328 -17.23 -17.83 -5.00
C GLU A 328 -16.49 -16.53 -5.31
N ILE A 329 -15.25 -16.62 -5.83
CA ILE A 329 -14.43 -15.45 -6.19
C ILE A 329 -15.09 -14.62 -7.30
N LEU A 330 -15.64 -15.26 -8.32
CA LEU A 330 -16.25 -14.60 -9.48
C LEU A 330 -17.67 -14.05 -9.21
N THR A 331 -18.28 -14.34 -8.06
CA THR A 331 -19.67 -13.96 -7.77
C THR A 331 -19.78 -13.22 -6.43
N VAL A 332 -19.99 -13.94 -5.33
CA VAL A 332 -20.33 -13.39 -4.01
C VAL A 332 -19.21 -12.56 -3.39
N LYS A 333 -17.95 -12.76 -3.81
CA LYS A 333 -16.80 -11.93 -3.42
C LYS A 333 -16.53 -10.74 -4.35
N SER A 334 -17.25 -10.65 -5.46
CA SER A 334 -17.06 -9.62 -6.49
C SER A 334 -18.34 -8.82 -6.71
N ASP A 335 -19.11 -9.15 -7.76
CA ASP A 335 -20.14 -8.31 -8.36
C ASP A 335 -21.56 -8.92 -8.31
N ASP A 336 -21.76 -10.00 -7.56
CA ASP A 336 -23.11 -10.45 -7.19
C ASP A 336 -23.65 -9.60 -6.03
N ILE A 337 -24.40 -8.55 -6.37
CA ILE A 337 -24.93 -7.56 -5.43
C ILE A 337 -25.80 -8.21 -4.35
N LYS A 338 -26.69 -9.14 -4.73
CA LYS A 338 -27.58 -9.83 -3.77
C LYS A 338 -26.81 -10.92 -3.02
N GLY A 339 -25.95 -11.65 -3.72
CA GLY A 339 -25.16 -12.73 -3.16
C GLY A 339 -24.19 -12.27 -2.08
N ARG A 340 -23.50 -11.15 -2.27
CA ARG A 340 -22.52 -10.64 -1.29
C ARG A 340 -23.16 -10.26 0.04
N VAL A 341 -24.33 -9.59 0.01
CA VAL A 341 -25.07 -9.18 1.21
C VAL A 341 -25.57 -10.40 1.97
N LYS A 342 -26.23 -11.33 1.27
CA LYS A 342 -26.73 -12.58 1.87
C LYS A 342 -25.60 -13.45 2.42
N THR A 343 -24.44 -13.45 1.75
CA THR A 343 -23.25 -14.18 2.20
C THR A 343 -22.71 -13.57 3.49
N TYR A 344 -22.60 -12.25 3.57
CA TYR A 344 -22.18 -11.56 4.79
C TYR A 344 -23.12 -11.89 5.97
N GLU A 345 -24.43 -11.79 5.75
CA GLU A 345 -25.42 -12.18 6.77
C GLU A 345 -25.30 -13.65 7.19
N ALA A 346 -25.11 -14.56 6.23
CA ALA A 346 -24.97 -15.97 6.51
C ALA A 346 -23.73 -16.23 7.38
N ILE A 347 -22.61 -15.58 7.09
CA ILE A 347 -21.37 -15.68 7.87
C ILE A 347 -21.61 -15.18 9.30
N VAL A 348 -22.26 -14.02 9.49
CA VAL A 348 -22.56 -13.46 10.82
C VAL A 348 -23.51 -14.37 11.60
N LYS A 349 -24.50 -14.98 10.93
CA LYS A 349 -25.46 -15.93 11.52
C LYS A 349 -24.89 -17.34 11.74
N GLY A 350 -23.68 -17.64 11.24
CA GLY A 350 -23.09 -18.98 11.26
C GLY A 350 -23.81 -20.00 10.36
N ASN A 351 -24.53 -19.53 9.35
CA ASN A 351 -25.23 -20.35 8.37
C ASN A 351 -24.34 -20.65 7.16
N ASN A 352 -24.74 -21.65 6.36
CA ASN A 352 -24.09 -21.95 5.09
C ASN A 352 -24.29 -20.81 4.08
N ILE A 353 -23.27 -20.62 3.23
CA ILE A 353 -23.28 -19.62 2.16
C ILE A 353 -24.40 -19.95 1.15
N PRO A 354 -25.24 -18.96 0.77
CA PRO A 354 -26.31 -19.17 -0.21
C PRO A 354 -25.75 -19.50 -1.60
N THR A 355 -26.61 -20.05 -2.46
CA THR A 355 -26.25 -20.29 -3.86
C THR A 355 -25.96 -18.96 -4.58
N PRO A 356 -24.81 -18.83 -5.25
CA PRO A 356 -24.48 -17.62 -6.01
C PRO A 356 -25.47 -17.32 -7.14
N GLY A 357 -25.69 -16.02 -7.37
CA GLY A 357 -26.48 -15.50 -8.47
C GLY A 357 -25.67 -15.23 -9.73
N VAL A 358 -26.20 -14.36 -10.59
CA VAL A 358 -25.57 -13.94 -11.85
C VAL A 358 -24.75 -12.68 -11.61
N PRO A 359 -23.46 -12.65 -12.01
CA PRO A 359 -22.61 -11.46 -11.96
C PRO A 359 -23.24 -10.22 -12.59
N ALA A 360 -23.07 -9.05 -11.97
CA ALA A 360 -23.53 -7.79 -12.54
C ALA A 360 -22.79 -7.45 -13.85
N SER A 361 -21.49 -7.72 -13.93
CA SER A 361 -20.68 -7.51 -15.14
C SER A 361 -21.22 -8.26 -16.36
N PHE A 362 -21.73 -9.48 -16.17
CA PHE A 362 -22.37 -10.25 -17.24
C PHE A 362 -23.65 -9.59 -17.74
N LYS A 363 -24.44 -8.99 -16.83
CA LYS A 363 -25.65 -8.24 -17.23
C LYS A 363 -25.29 -6.99 -18.02
N VAL A 364 -24.26 -6.25 -17.60
CA VAL A 364 -23.74 -5.09 -18.31
C VAL A 364 -23.31 -5.47 -19.72
N LEU A 365 -22.53 -6.55 -19.87
CA LEU A 365 -22.12 -7.08 -21.17
C LEU A 365 -23.31 -7.37 -22.10
N VAL A 366 -24.37 -8.01 -21.60
CA VAL A 366 -25.56 -8.30 -22.41
C VAL A 366 -26.24 -7.02 -22.88
N LYS A 367 -26.35 -6.00 -22.01
CA LYS A 367 -26.94 -4.70 -22.38
C LYS A 367 -26.07 -3.94 -23.37
N GLU A 368 -24.75 -4.02 -23.26
CA GLU A 368 -23.81 -3.43 -24.22
C GLU A 368 -23.95 -4.08 -25.60
N LEU A 369 -24.02 -5.41 -25.68
CA LEU A 369 -24.26 -6.11 -26.95
C LEU A 369 -25.63 -5.74 -27.57
N GLN A 370 -26.67 -5.62 -26.76
CA GLN A 370 -28.00 -5.17 -27.20
C GLN A 370 -27.98 -3.73 -27.73
N SER A 371 -27.17 -2.84 -27.12
CA SER A 371 -27.02 -1.46 -27.57
C SER A 371 -26.40 -1.35 -28.97
N LEU A 372 -25.59 -2.34 -29.37
CA LEU A 372 -25.02 -2.46 -30.72
C LEU A 372 -26.03 -3.02 -31.75
N GLY A 373 -27.26 -3.32 -31.33
CA GLY A 373 -28.29 -3.92 -32.18
C GLY A 373 -28.19 -5.43 -32.32
N LEU A 374 -27.42 -6.11 -31.45
CA LEU A 374 -27.36 -7.58 -31.40
C LEU A 374 -28.48 -8.13 -30.49
N ASP A 375 -29.33 -9.00 -31.02
CA ASP A 375 -30.40 -9.65 -30.23
C ASP A 375 -29.82 -10.81 -29.40
N VAL A 376 -29.31 -10.49 -28.21
CA VAL A 376 -28.79 -11.46 -27.23
C VAL A 376 -29.86 -11.77 -26.20
N ARG A 377 -30.24 -13.06 -26.08
CA ARG A 377 -31.25 -13.56 -25.13
C ARG A 377 -30.74 -14.78 -24.39
N VAL A 378 -31.06 -14.87 -23.10
CA VAL A 378 -30.79 -16.07 -22.30
C VAL A 378 -31.98 -17.00 -22.37
N ARG A 379 -31.73 -18.29 -22.65
CA ARG A 379 -32.78 -19.32 -22.73
C ARG A 379 -32.52 -20.42 -21.72
N ASP A 380 -33.59 -20.96 -21.15
CA ASP A 380 -33.52 -22.17 -20.34
C ASP A 380 -33.41 -23.43 -21.23
N LYS A 381 -33.22 -24.59 -20.62
CA LYS A 381 -33.24 -25.93 -21.24
C LYS A 381 -34.52 -26.22 -22.04
N PHE A 382 -35.62 -25.52 -21.75
CA PHE A 382 -36.90 -25.66 -22.46
C PHE A 382 -37.11 -24.59 -23.55
N ASP A 383 -36.04 -23.94 -24.00
CA ASP A 383 -36.04 -22.87 -25.02
C ASP A 383 -36.93 -21.66 -24.68
N SER A 384 -37.30 -21.54 -23.40
CA SER A 384 -38.06 -20.41 -22.89
C SER A 384 -37.11 -19.26 -22.55
N GLU A 385 -37.47 -18.06 -22.97
CA GLU A 385 -36.67 -16.85 -22.74
C GLU A 385 -36.68 -16.50 -21.24
N ILE A 386 -35.49 -16.40 -20.66
CA ILE A 386 -35.31 -15.92 -19.29
C ILE A 386 -35.02 -14.43 -19.39
N THR A 387 -35.99 -13.62 -18.98
CA THR A 387 -35.73 -12.19 -18.78
C THR A 387 -34.79 -12.05 -17.60
N MET A 388 -33.56 -11.61 -17.85
CA MET A 388 -32.69 -11.08 -16.81
C MET A 388 -33.29 -9.75 -16.36
N LYS A 389 -34.36 -9.78 -15.56
CA LYS A 389 -35.01 -8.57 -15.07
C LYS A 389 -33.96 -7.73 -14.33
N ASP A 390 -33.94 -6.46 -14.67
CA ASP A 390 -33.18 -5.44 -13.97
C ASP A 390 -33.64 -5.43 -12.50
N TYR A 391 -32.74 -5.07 -11.59
CA TYR A 391 -32.95 -5.12 -10.13
C TYR A 391 -34.13 -4.27 -9.62
N SER A 392 -34.91 -3.63 -10.49
CA SER A 392 -35.98 -2.71 -10.16
C SER A 392 -37.38 -3.32 -10.05
N ASP A 393 -37.70 -4.44 -10.74
CA ASP A 393 -39.11 -4.80 -10.93
C ASP A 393 -39.39 -6.29 -10.73
N GLU A 394 -40.19 -6.57 -9.69
CA GLU A 394 -40.85 -7.84 -9.35
C GLU A 394 -40.06 -8.88 -8.56
N GLU A 395 -39.77 -8.59 -7.29
CA GLU A 395 -39.99 -9.52 -6.16
C GLU A 395 -40.29 -8.71 -4.89
N GLY A 396 -41.58 -8.36 -4.69
CA GLY A 396 -42.12 -7.85 -3.42
C GLY A 396 -41.70 -6.43 -3.02
N GLU A 397 -42.67 -5.67 -2.50
CA GLU A 397 -42.47 -4.42 -1.74
C GLU A 397 -41.64 -4.60 -0.45
N ASP A 398 -40.97 -5.75 -0.28
CA ASP A 398 -40.27 -6.17 0.93
C ASP A 398 -38.73 -6.15 0.80
N GLU A 399 -38.10 -5.92 -0.35
CA GLU A 399 -36.64 -6.05 -0.49
C GLU A 399 -35.88 -4.91 -1.21
N ARG A 400 -36.30 -3.65 -1.09
CA ARG A 400 -35.32 -2.54 -1.05
C ARG A 400 -34.65 -2.52 0.34
N LYS A 401 -34.15 -3.69 0.72
CA LYS A 401 -33.63 -4.03 2.04
C LYS A 401 -32.27 -3.41 2.22
N PHE A 402 -32.28 -2.39 3.07
CA PHE A 402 -31.21 -1.95 3.94
C PHE A 402 -29.98 -1.28 3.31
N SER A 403 -29.76 -0.13 3.91
CA SER A 403 -28.80 0.93 3.71
C SER A 403 -27.35 0.53 3.98
N ASP A 404 -26.45 1.39 3.48
CA ASP A 404 -25.04 1.59 3.80
C ASP A 404 -24.66 1.61 5.31
N SER A 405 -25.60 1.31 6.23
CA SER A 405 -25.40 1.38 7.68
C SER A 405 -25.19 0.02 8.36
N GLU A 406 -25.59 -1.11 7.75
CA GLU A 406 -25.32 -2.45 8.32
C GLU A 406 -24.05 -3.13 7.74
N LEU A 407 -23.56 -2.66 6.60
CA LEU A 407 -22.15 -2.78 6.22
C LEU A 407 -21.43 -1.69 7.00
N GLY A 408 -20.93 -2.06 8.18
CA GLY A 408 -20.44 -1.15 9.23
C GLY A 408 -20.08 0.27 8.78
N GLU A 409 -20.70 1.26 9.42
CA GLU A 409 -20.37 2.69 9.36
C GLU A 409 -18.88 2.92 9.68
N SER A 410 -18.06 2.68 8.69
CA SER A 410 -16.69 3.12 8.49
C SER A 410 -16.38 2.70 7.05
N ILE A 411 -15.96 3.63 6.19
CA ILE A 411 -15.47 3.41 4.81
C ILE A 411 -16.46 3.77 3.66
N ILE A 412 -17.45 4.65 3.87
CA ILE A 412 -18.04 5.40 2.73
C ILE A 412 -17.95 6.90 3.00
N GLU A 413 -16.80 7.46 2.67
CA GLU A 413 -16.57 8.90 2.54
C GLU A 413 -16.65 9.28 1.05
N ASN A 414 -17.65 10.10 0.71
CA ASN A 414 -17.78 10.93 -0.51
C ASN A 414 -17.73 10.26 -1.90
N PRO A 415 -18.88 9.86 -2.49
CA PRO A 415 -18.99 9.59 -3.92
C PRO A 415 -18.68 10.84 -4.78
N ASP A 416 -19.06 12.03 -4.29
CA ASP A 416 -19.02 13.28 -5.06
C ASP A 416 -17.62 13.90 -5.15
N GLN A 417 -16.65 13.47 -4.34
CA GLN A 417 -15.24 13.89 -4.49
C GLN A 417 -14.44 12.97 -5.44
N MET A 418 -14.99 11.80 -5.81
CA MET A 418 -14.38 10.90 -6.79
C MET A 418 -14.84 11.18 -8.23
N MET A 419 -15.78 12.10 -8.41
CA MET A 419 -16.31 12.53 -9.71
C MET A 419 -15.44 13.64 -10.33
N HIS A 420 -14.13 13.45 -10.35
CA HIS A 420 -13.30 14.09 -11.37
C HIS A 420 -13.22 13.11 -12.54
N ASP A 421 -14.14 13.29 -13.49
CA ASP A 421 -13.92 12.85 -14.86
C ASP A 421 -12.64 13.53 -15.36
N ASP A 422 -11.58 12.75 -15.54
CA ASP A 422 -10.46 13.11 -16.40
C ASP A 422 -10.96 13.06 -17.86
N GLU A 423 -11.74 14.07 -18.25
CA GLU A 423 -12.20 14.28 -19.63
C GLU A 423 -11.14 14.99 -20.49
N GLU A 424 -9.91 15.19 -19.99
CA GLU A 424 -8.75 15.50 -20.81
C GLU A 424 -7.65 14.47 -20.59
N GLY A 425 -7.29 13.79 -21.68
CA GLY A 425 -6.18 12.83 -21.71
C GLY A 425 -4.87 13.47 -21.27
N VAL A 426 -4.56 13.33 -19.99
CA VAL A 426 -3.22 13.51 -19.46
C VAL A 426 -2.61 12.12 -19.39
N LEU A 427 -1.62 11.88 -20.25
CA LEU A 427 -0.71 10.74 -20.17
C LEU A 427 -0.26 10.55 -18.72
N SER A 428 -0.77 9.51 -18.07
CA SER A 428 -0.22 8.99 -16.82
C SER A 428 1.21 8.56 -17.13
N LYS A 429 2.17 9.38 -16.70
CA LYS A 429 3.59 9.07 -16.79
C LYS A 429 4.00 8.23 -15.58
N ASP A 430 3.31 7.11 -15.39
CA ASP A 430 3.71 6.02 -14.51
C ASP A 430 3.84 4.80 -15.41
N VAL A 431 4.94 4.77 -16.17
CA VAL A 431 5.41 3.54 -16.78
C VAL A 431 6.27 2.88 -15.72
N ASP A 432 5.70 1.86 -15.08
CA ASP A 432 6.48 0.75 -14.53
C ASP A 432 7.22 0.08 -15.71
N GLU A 433 8.34 0.69 -16.12
CA GLU A 433 9.27 0.13 -17.11
C GLU A 433 10.35 -0.62 -16.34
N ASP A 434 9.99 -1.79 -15.83
CA ASP A 434 10.90 -2.86 -15.42
C ASP A 434 10.21 -4.22 -15.76
N GLU A 435 9.74 -4.36 -17.00
CA GLU A 435 9.56 -5.67 -17.63
C GLU A 435 10.65 -5.85 -18.68
N ASP A 436 11.67 -6.66 -18.32
CA ASP A 436 12.71 -7.16 -19.21
C ASP A 436 12.08 -7.91 -20.40
N ASN A 437 11.84 -7.21 -21.51
CA ASN A 437 11.51 -7.82 -22.79
C ASN A 437 12.81 -8.00 -23.59
N PHE A 438 13.51 -9.11 -23.34
CA PHE A 438 14.59 -9.58 -24.21
C PHE A 438 13.98 -10.10 -25.52
N GLU A 439 13.83 -9.21 -26.51
CA GLU A 439 13.65 -9.63 -27.90
C GLU A 439 15.01 -9.92 -28.55
N ASP A 440 15.11 -11.14 -29.06
CA ASP A 440 16.24 -11.75 -29.74
C ASP A 440 16.42 -11.09 -31.12
N GLU A 441 17.34 -10.13 -31.25
CA GLU A 441 17.68 -9.54 -32.56
C GLU A 441 18.58 -10.50 -33.35
N THR A 442 17.96 -11.30 -34.22
CA THR A 442 18.64 -11.96 -35.35
C THR A 442 19.14 -10.91 -36.34
N TYR A 443 20.46 -10.72 -36.39
CA TYR A 443 21.13 -9.90 -37.40
C TYR A 443 21.10 -10.60 -38.78
N GLU A 444 20.25 -10.11 -39.70
CA GLU A 444 20.38 -10.40 -41.13
C GLU A 444 21.43 -9.48 -41.77
N TYR A 445 22.53 -10.06 -42.24
CA TYR A 445 23.50 -9.39 -43.12
C TYR A 445 22.87 -9.16 -44.50
N SER A 446 22.60 -7.91 -44.87
CA SER A 446 22.33 -7.54 -46.25
C SER A 446 23.60 -7.09 -46.94
N ASP A 447 24.10 -7.92 -47.87
CA ASP A 447 25.09 -7.57 -48.88
C ASP A 447 24.63 -6.32 -49.66
N ARG A 448 25.39 -5.24 -49.57
CA ARG A 448 25.44 -4.21 -50.61
C ARG A 448 26.89 -3.92 -50.95
N SER A 449 27.27 -4.47 -52.09
CA SER A 449 28.39 -4.08 -52.92
C SER A 449 28.27 -2.60 -53.27
N ASP A 450 29.17 -1.77 -52.75
CA ASP A 450 29.53 -0.51 -53.38
C ASP A 450 31.03 -0.54 -53.69
N ASP A 451 31.24 -0.65 -54.99
CA ASP A 451 32.44 -0.46 -55.78
C ASP A 451 32.81 1.03 -55.73
N ASP A 452 34.06 1.35 -55.35
CA ASP A 452 34.81 2.51 -55.88
C ASP A 452 36.14 2.63 -55.12
N SER A 453 37.15 1.90 -55.62
CA SER A 453 38.55 2.20 -55.37
C SER A 453 39.07 3.11 -56.48
N VAL A 454 39.46 4.33 -56.13
CA VAL A 454 40.33 5.18 -56.96
C VAL A 454 41.57 5.57 -56.15
N ASP A 455 42.69 5.11 -56.70
CA ASP A 455 44.11 5.40 -56.58
C ASP A 455 44.67 6.61 -55.79
N ASP A 456 45.95 6.39 -55.42
CA ASP A 456 47.09 7.32 -55.19
C ASP A 456 47.23 8.03 -53.82
N GLU A 457 48.14 7.55 -52.95
CA GLU A 457 49.59 7.87 -52.92
C GLU A 457 50.36 6.97 -51.93
#